data_AF-A0A660Y173-F1
#
_entry.id   AF-A0A660Y173-F1
#
_cell.length_a   1.000
_cell.length_b   1.000
_cell.length_c   1.000
_cell.angle_alpha   90.00
_cell.angle_beta   90.00
_cell.angle_gamma   90.00
#
_symmetry.space_group_name_H-M   'P 1'
#
loop_
_entity.id
_entity.type
_entity.pdbx_description
1 polymer ?
#
loop_
_entity_poly.entity_id
_entity_poly.type
_entity_poly.pdbx_seq_one_letter_code
_entity_poly.pdbx_strand_id
1 'polypeptide(L)'
;MKLRSLVRHISVYGVSDAVNRATGLFLIPLYTRVLPKEDYGSLALLYSVLAFVGVLYTWGISGAFLRDFTPAEEGERREVFSTTLGFLGGCGLLLSGAIWAFRGRIGALLGVGKGLVGLGTSILFLDSLTLPFLLSLRARARSGIYLGLTGVRFSSTLAGNLLLVGVMKRGLQGVFEANLAASGLVLLCSFPFGLPYIGPRLMLWRLKGLLSFGLPYIPTILADRVIFLSDRALLKLLAGLNVLAVYNVGYRLGMVVLFYVRALEAAWVPFFLSTFREREAPELYSRIFLYYIAAGGFLWLCISFGAPLVLPWYAPGYEDASSVVPVVA
;
A
#
# COMPACT_ATOMS: atom_id res chain seq x y z
N MET A 1 17.24 22.51 -17.21
CA MET A 1 15.99 21.85 -17.68
C MET A 1 15.67 20.53 -16.96
N LYS A 2 16.64 19.65 -16.68
CA LYS A 2 16.40 18.31 -16.08
C LYS A 2 15.90 18.31 -14.62
N LEU A 3 16.28 19.31 -13.82
CA LEU A 3 15.78 19.46 -12.45
C LEU A 3 14.26 19.77 -12.42
N ARG A 4 13.77 20.57 -13.37
CA ARG A 4 12.32 20.85 -13.52
C ARG A 4 11.53 19.62 -13.94
N SER A 5 12.08 18.76 -14.81
CA SER A 5 11.42 17.50 -15.15
C SER A 5 11.40 16.54 -13.96
N LEU A 6 12.48 16.47 -13.17
CA LEU A 6 12.51 15.68 -11.93
C LEU A 6 11.45 16.18 -10.94
N VAL A 7 11.39 17.49 -10.67
CA VAL A 7 10.36 18.09 -9.81
C VAL A 7 8.96 17.80 -10.34
N ARG A 8 8.72 17.90 -11.65
CA ARG A 8 7.42 17.55 -12.26
C ARG A 8 7.07 16.07 -12.04
N HIS A 9 8.02 15.16 -12.14
CA HIS A 9 7.79 13.74 -11.90
C HIS A 9 7.60 13.42 -10.42
N ILE A 10 8.37 14.04 -9.52
CA ILE A 10 8.17 13.97 -8.06
C ILE A 10 6.76 14.44 -7.70
N SER A 11 6.30 15.54 -8.30
CA SER A 11 4.97 16.12 -8.05
C SER A 11 3.85 15.18 -8.47
N VAL A 12 3.98 14.48 -9.59
CA VAL A 12 2.90 13.64 -10.15
C VAL A 12 2.89 12.26 -9.49
N TYR A 13 4.04 11.61 -9.30
CA TYR A 13 4.13 10.27 -8.74
C TYR A 13 4.13 10.25 -7.21
N GLY A 14 4.83 11.19 -6.58
CA GLY A 14 4.90 11.30 -5.11
C GLY A 14 3.57 11.69 -4.49
N VAL A 15 2.86 12.66 -5.08
CA VAL A 15 1.51 13.05 -4.61
C VAL A 15 0.55 11.88 -4.72
N SER A 16 0.69 11.02 -5.71
CA SER A 16 -0.25 9.92 -5.91
C SER A 16 -0.08 8.79 -4.91
N ASP A 17 1.16 8.39 -4.60
CA ASP A 17 1.40 7.42 -3.52
C ASP A 17 1.04 8.02 -2.16
N ALA A 18 1.29 9.32 -1.97
CA ALA A 18 0.91 10.04 -0.77
C ALA A 18 -0.61 10.09 -0.57
N VAL A 19 -1.38 10.45 -1.61
CA VAL A 19 -2.85 10.47 -1.59
C VAL A 19 -3.40 9.08 -1.28
N ASN A 20 -2.86 8.03 -1.89
CA ASN A 20 -3.33 6.66 -1.68
C ASN A 20 -3.21 6.23 -0.20
N ARG A 21 -2.12 6.61 0.45
CA ARG A 21 -1.86 6.33 1.87
C ARG A 21 -2.57 7.32 2.81
N ALA A 22 -2.84 8.54 2.35
CA ALA A 22 -3.59 9.53 3.11
C ALA A 22 -5.01 9.04 3.45
N THR A 23 -5.58 8.09 2.70
CA THR A 23 -6.84 7.41 3.05
C THR A 23 -6.84 6.93 4.50
N GLY A 24 -5.74 6.30 4.94
CA GLY A 24 -5.61 5.81 6.32
C GLY A 24 -5.58 6.96 7.33
N LEU A 25 -5.02 8.12 6.96
CA LEU A 25 -4.96 9.30 7.81
C LEU A 25 -6.33 9.99 7.95
N PHE A 26 -7.05 10.18 6.83
CA PHE A 26 -8.37 10.81 6.81
C PHE A 26 -9.45 9.98 7.52
N LEU A 27 -9.31 8.66 7.51
CA LEU A 27 -10.28 7.76 8.12
C LEU A 27 -10.08 7.58 9.63
N ILE A 28 -8.93 7.95 10.19
CA ILE A 28 -8.67 7.84 11.64
C ILE A 28 -9.70 8.63 12.46
N PRO A 29 -9.94 9.94 12.22
CA PRO A 29 -10.92 10.70 13.00
C PRO A 29 -12.34 10.13 12.90
N LEU A 30 -12.70 9.54 11.76
CA LEU A 30 -13.99 8.88 11.57
C LEU A 30 -14.07 7.61 12.44
N TYR A 31 -13.06 6.75 12.36
CA TYR A 31 -13.03 5.49 13.10
C TYR A 31 -12.99 5.70 14.60
N THR A 32 -12.19 6.65 15.09
CA THR A 32 -12.05 6.88 16.54
C THR A 32 -13.29 7.51 17.19
N ARG A 33 -14.12 8.24 16.43
CA ARG A 33 -15.36 8.82 16.93
C ARG A 33 -16.56 7.88 16.84
N VAL A 34 -16.59 7.02 15.83
CA VAL A 34 -17.78 6.21 15.51
C VAL A 34 -17.64 4.76 15.99
N LEU A 35 -16.45 4.18 15.98
CA LEU A 35 -16.26 2.78 16.36
C LEU A 35 -16.01 2.62 17.86
N PRO A 36 -16.61 1.60 18.50
CA PRO A 36 -16.20 1.14 19.82
C PRO A 36 -14.71 0.78 19.85
N LYS A 37 -14.09 0.90 21.03
CA LYS A 37 -12.66 0.58 21.22
C LYS A 37 -12.34 -0.88 20.82
N GLU A 38 -13.26 -1.80 21.08
CA GLU A 38 -13.14 -3.22 20.72
C GLU A 38 -13.12 -3.43 19.20
N ASP A 39 -14.04 -2.80 18.46
CA ASP A 39 -14.10 -2.85 17.00
C ASP A 39 -12.86 -2.24 16.35
N TYR A 40 -12.35 -1.14 16.91
CA TYR A 40 -11.13 -0.51 16.43
C TYR A 40 -9.88 -1.39 16.67
N GLY A 41 -9.84 -2.12 17.79
CA GLY A 41 -8.81 -3.13 18.05
C GLY A 41 -8.88 -4.30 17.06
N SER A 42 -10.09 -4.82 16.80
CA SER A 42 -10.35 -5.86 15.80
C SER A 42 -9.98 -5.41 14.39
N LEU A 43 -10.25 -4.16 14.03
CA LEU A 43 -9.85 -3.56 12.76
C LEU A 43 -8.33 -3.58 12.56
N ALA A 44 -7.57 -3.17 13.57
CA ALA A 44 -6.10 -3.18 13.50
C ALA A 44 -5.55 -4.61 13.37
N LEU A 45 -6.10 -5.57 14.12
CA LEU A 45 -5.74 -6.98 14.02
C LEU A 45 -6.03 -7.54 12.62
N LEU A 46 -7.24 -7.29 12.09
CA LEU A 46 -7.63 -7.76 10.77
C LEU A 46 -6.76 -7.17 9.66
N TYR A 47 -6.45 -5.86 9.68
CA TYR A 47 -5.53 -5.28 8.69
C TYR A 47 -4.12 -5.84 8.79
N SER A 48 -3.64 -6.17 10.00
CA SER A 48 -2.35 -6.84 10.18
C SER A 48 -2.35 -8.22 9.53
N VAL A 49 -3.39 -9.03 9.79
CA VAL A 49 -3.56 -10.34 9.17
C VAL A 49 -3.68 -10.22 7.64
N LEU A 50 -4.47 -9.28 7.14
CA LEU A 50 -4.61 -9.03 5.71
C LEU A 50 -3.28 -8.61 5.06
N ALA A 51 -2.43 -7.83 5.76
CA ALA A 51 -1.12 -7.45 5.25
C ALA A 51 -0.19 -8.67 5.06
N PHE A 52 -0.23 -9.65 5.98
CA PHE A 52 0.52 -10.90 5.86
C PHE A 52 -0.07 -11.83 4.80
N VAL A 53 -1.38 -12.09 4.85
CA VAL A 53 -2.06 -13.00 3.91
C VAL A 53 -1.99 -12.42 2.48
N GLY A 54 -2.02 -11.10 2.32
CA GLY A 54 -1.85 -10.43 1.04
C GLY A 54 -0.52 -10.74 0.34
N VAL A 55 0.54 -11.06 1.08
CA VAL A 55 1.81 -11.51 0.47
C VAL A 55 1.61 -12.85 -0.26
N LEU A 56 0.81 -13.76 0.32
CA LEU A 56 0.48 -15.04 -0.30
C LEU A 56 -0.42 -14.87 -1.53
N TYR A 57 -1.29 -13.86 -1.55
CA TYR A 57 -2.13 -13.56 -2.72
C TYR A 57 -1.36 -12.97 -3.89
N THR A 58 -0.20 -12.36 -3.64
CA THR A 58 0.61 -11.70 -4.67
C THR A 58 1.83 -12.51 -5.14
N TRP A 59 2.23 -13.54 -4.37
CA TRP A 59 3.33 -14.46 -4.69
C TRP A 59 4.68 -13.77 -4.99
N GLY A 60 4.86 -12.52 -4.57
CA GLY A 60 6.05 -11.72 -4.89
C GLY A 60 6.22 -11.40 -6.39
N ILE A 61 5.22 -11.67 -7.24
CA ILE A 61 5.35 -11.60 -8.71
C ILE A 61 5.48 -10.16 -9.22
N SER A 62 5.12 -9.14 -8.42
CA SER A 62 5.12 -7.73 -8.83
C SER A 62 6.42 -7.27 -9.50
N GLY A 63 7.57 -7.63 -8.93
CA GLY A 63 8.87 -7.27 -9.50
C GLY A 63 9.19 -8.05 -10.78
N ALA A 64 8.90 -9.35 -10.80
CA ALA A 64 9.11 -10.23 -11.96
C ALA A 64 8.26 -9.78 -13.15
N PHE A 65 7.00 -9.40 -12.89
CA PHE A 65 6.09 -8.88 -13.89
C PHE A 65 6.66 -7.62 -14.55
N LEU A 66 7.12 -6.64 -13.76
CA LEU A 66 7.67 -5.41 -14.32
C LEU A 66 8.95 -5.67 -15.12
N ARG A 67 9.81 -6.58 -14.66
CA ARG A 67 11.03 -7.01 -15.38
C ARG A 67 10.69 -7.59 -16.75
N ASP A 68 9.71 -8.49 -16.82
CA ASP A 68 9.39 -9.23 -18.05
C ASP A 68 8.45 -8.45 -18.99
N PHE A 69 7.53 -7.64 -18.45
CA PHE A 69 6.52 -6.93 -19.24
C PHE A 69 7.06 -5.63 -19.88
N THR A 70 8.02 -4.95 -19.23
CA THR A 70 8.54 -3.66 -19.71
C THR A 70 9.25 -3.76 -21.08
N PRO A 71 10.25 -4.65 -21.26
CA PRO A 71 10.95 -4.79 -22.54
C PRO A 71 10.20 -5.63 -23.59
N ALA A 72 9.16 -6.37 -23.18
CA ALA A 72 8.44 -7.31 -24.04
C ALA A 72 7.71 -6.63 -25.21
N GLU A 73 7.67 -7.33 -26.35
CA GLU A 73 6.82 -6.99 -27.49
C GLU A 73 5.33 -7.24 -27.19
N GLU A 74 4.42 -6.80 -28.06
CA GLU A 74 2.98 -6.84 -27.78
C GLU A 74 2.41 -8.26 -27.60
N GLY A 75 2.92 -9.23 -28.37
CA GLY A 75 2.57 -10.66 -28.21
C GLY A 75 3.07 -11.22 -26.88
N GLU A 76 4.32 -10.91 -26.51
CA GLU A 76 4.90 -11.36 -25.25
C GLU A 76 4.27 -10.70 -24.03
N ARG A 77 3.91 -9.41 -24.12
CA ARG A 77 3.16 -8.69 -23.09
C ARG A 77 1.82 -9.35 -22.82
N ARG A 78 1.14 -9.80 -23.87
CA ARG A 78 -0.11 -10.56 -23.76
C ARG A 78 0.10 -11.86 -22.98
N GLU A 79 1.17 -12.59 -23.25
CA GLU A 79 1.50 -13.85 -22.55
C GLU A 79 1.88 -13.63 -21.09
N VAL A 80 2.69 -12.61 -20.78
CA VAL A 80 3.07 -12.26 -19.40
C VAL A 80 1.82 -11.84 -18.61
N PHE A 81 0.97 -11.01 -19.21
CA PHE A 81 -0.27 -10.55 -18.58
C PHE A 81 -1.25 -11.70 -18.34
N SER A 82 -1.56 -12.51 -19.37
CA SER A 82 -2.49 -13.63 -19.24
C SER A 82 -2.00 -14.66 -18.23
N THR A 83 -0.71 -15.00 -18.28
CA THR A 83 -0.10 -15.96 -17.35
C THR A 83 -0.17 -15.47 -15.91
N THR A 84 0.11 -14.18 -15.68
CA THR A 84 0.04 -13.59 -14.34
C THR A 84 -1.41 -13.52 -13.84
N LEU A 85 -2.35 -13.04 -14.66
CA LEU A 85 -3.76 -12.94 -14.30
C LEU A 85 -4.37 -14.32 -14.03
N GLY A 86 -4.10 -15.30 -14.90
CA GLY A 86 -4.59 -16.67 -14.74
C GLY A 86 -4.01 -17.36 -13.51
N PHE A 87 -2.72 -17.16 -13.23
CA PHE A 87 -2.09 -17.72 -12.04
C PHE A 87 -2.63 -17.07 -10.75
N LEU A 88 -2.64 -15.74 -10.66
CA LEU A 88 -3.15 -15.03 -9.47
C LEU A 88 -4.65 -15.27 -9.27
N GLY A 89 -5.42 -15.38 -10.36
CA GLY A 89 -6.83 -15.74 -10.31
C GLY A 89 -7.04 -17.18 -9.85
N GLY A 90 -6.33 -18.14 -10.44
CA GLY A 90 -6.44 -19.56 -10.09
C GLY A 90 -5.99 -19.86 -8.66
N CYS A 91 -4.77 -19.46 -8.29
CA CYS A 91 -4.26 -19.61 -6.93
C CYS A 91 -5.06 -18.76 -5.92
N GLY A 92 -5.46 -17.54 -6.30
CA GLY A 92 -6.29 -16.68 -5.48
C GLY A 92 -7.67 -17.30 -5.19
N LEU A 93 -8.30 -17.93 -6.18
CA LEU A 93 -9.56 -18.66 -6.01
C LEU A 93 -9.38 -19.86 -5.08
N LEU A 94 -8.31 -20.64 -5.26
CA LEU A 94 -8.01 -21.80 -4.41
C LEU A 94 -7.77 -21.38 -2.95
N LEU A 95 -6.93 -20.35 -2.74
CA LEU A 95 -6.67 -19.79 -1.41
C LEU A 95 -7.94 -19.20 -0.80
N SER A 96 -8.74 -18.49 -1.59
CA SER A 96 -10.02 -17.93 -1.12
C SER A 96 -10.99 -19.02 -0.72
N GLY A 97 -11.11 -20.08 -1.53
CA GLY A 97 -11.95 -21.24 -1.25
C GLY A 97 -11.55 -21.95 0.04
N ALA A 98 -10.25 -22.14 0.26
CA ALA A 98 -9.73 -22.70 1.50
C ALA A 98 -10.07 -21.83 2.71
N ILE A 99 -9.81 -20.51 2.65
CA ILE A 99 -10.11 -19.60 3.77
C ILE A 99 -11.63 -19.53 4.02
N TRP A 100 -12.45 -19.55 2.97
CA TRP A 100 -13.91 -19.56 3.10
C TRP A 100 -14.43 -20.84 3.75
N ALA A 101 -13.86 -22.00 3.44
CA ALA A 101 -14.22 -23.26 4.08
C ALA A 101 -13.92 -23.24 5.59
N PHE A 102 -12.79 -22.63 5.99
CA PHE A 102 -12.36 -22.55 7.40
C PHE A 102 -12.69 -21.23 8.10
N ARG A 103 -13.52 -20.35 7.49
CA ARG A 103 -13.79 -18.99 8.00
C ARG A 103 -14.33 -18.95 9.44
N GLY A 104 -15.05 -19.98 9.87
CA GLY A 104 -15.55 -20.09 11.24
C GLY A 104 -14.43 -20.32 12.26
N ARG A 105 -13.50 -21.23 11.95
CA ARG A 105 -12.33 -21.51 12.80
C ARG A 105 -11.34 -20.34 12.81
N ILE A 106 -11.11 -19.74 11.65
CA ILE A 106 -10.25 -18.56 11.51
C ILE A 106 -10.86 -17.37 12.27
N GLY A 107 -12.17 -17.17 12.16
CA GLY A 107 -12.88 -16.13 12.91
C GLY A 107 -12.76 -16.33 14.42
N ALA A 108 -12.97 -17.56 14.90
CA ALA A 108 -12.80 -17.89 16.32
C ALA A 108 -11.36 -17.67 16.83
N LEU A 109 -10.36 -18.08 16.05
CA LEU A 109 -8.94 -17.87 16.39
C LEU A 109 -8.57 -16.38 16.49
N LEU A 110 -9.13 -15.56 15.59
CA LEU A 110 -8.87 -14.13 15.53
C LEU A 110 -9.78 -13.32 16.47
N GLY A 111 -10.78 -13.95 17.11
CA GLY A 111 -11.79 -13.24 17.90
C GLY A 111 -12.72 -12.34 17.07
N VAL A 112 -12.94 -12.68 15.79
CA VAL A 112 -13.71 -11.86 14.84
C VAL A 112 -14.81 -12.68 14.15
N GLY A 113 -15.88 -11.99 13.74
CA GLY A 113 -17.00 -12.63 13.05
C GLY A 113 -16.60 -13.29 11.72
N LYS A 114 -17.16 -14.47 11.43
CA LYS A 114 -16.97 -15.21 10.17
C LYS A 114 -17.24 -14.38 8.90
N GLY A 115 -18.13 -13.38 9.00
CA GLY A 115 -18.44 -12.46 7.91
C GLY A 115 -17.25 -11.55 7.55
N LEU A 116 -16.53 -11.05 8.56
CA LEU A 116 -15.35 -10.20 8.35
C LEU A 116 -14.20 -10.97 7.71
N VAL A 117 -14.01 -12.24 8.09
CA VAL A 117 -13.04 -13.13 7.43
C VAL A 117 -13.41 -13.32 5.95
N GLY A 118 -14.71 -13.52 5.66
CA GLY A 118 -15.20 -13.61 4.29
C GLY A 118 -14.93 -12.35 3.48
N LEU A 119 -15.29 -11.17 4.02
CA LEU A 119 -15.06 -9.88 3.36
C LEU A 119 -13.56 -9.62 3.14
N GLY A 120 -12.72 -9.84 4.16
CA GLY A 120 -11.27 -9.69 4.06
C GLY A 120 -10.66 -10.58 2.98
N THR A 121 -11.11 -11.84 2.89
CA THR A 121 -10.68 -12.77 1.84
C THR A 121 -11.09 -12.30 0.46
N SER A 122 -12.34 -11.83 0.32
CA SER A 122 -12.84 -11.27 -0.94
C SER A 122 -12.09 -10.02 -1.37
N ILE A 123 -11.70 -9.14 -0.45
CA ILE A 123 -10.84 -7.97 -0.73
C ILE A 123 -9.51 -8.42 -1.30
N LEU A 124 -8.81 -9.36 -0.65
CA LEU A 124 -7.51 -9.85 -1.11
C LEU A 124 -7.59 -10.49 -2.50
N PHE A 125 -8.68 -11.21 -2.77
CA PHE A 125 -8.92 -11.80 -4.07
C PHE A 125 -9.12 -10.76 -5.17
N LEU A 126 -9.94 -9.73 -4.93
CA LEU A 126 -10.14 -8.65 -5.91
C LEU A 126 -8.86 -7.84 -6.12
N ASP A 127 -8.11 -7.56 -5.05
CA ASP A 127 -6.84 -6.85 -5.12
C ASP A 127 -5.79 -7.66 -5.90
N SER A 128 -5.74 -8.99 -5.75
CA SER A 128 -4.82 -9.85 -6.52
C SER A 128 -5.17 -9.88 -8.00
N LEU A 129 -6.46 -9.88 -8.34
CA LEU A 129 -6.92 -9.77 -9.74
C LEU A 129 -6.63 -8.41 -10.35
N THR A 130 -6.69 -7.34 -9.55
CA THR A 130 -6.43 -5.96 -10.00
C THR A 130 -4.93 -5.71 -10.24
N LEU A 131 -4.06 -6.47 -9.56
CA LEU A 131 -2.62 -6.26 -9.58
C LEU A 131 -2.00 -6.24 -11.00
N PRO A 132 -2.23 -7.22 -11.90
CA PRO A 132 -1.65 -7.21 -13.25
C PRO A 132 -2.07 -5.99 -14.07
N PHE A 133 -3.32 -5.51 -13.90
CA PHE A 133 -3.82 -4.32 -14.57
C PHE A 133 -3.01 -3.08 -14.16
N LEU A 134 -2.83 -2.88 -12.86
CA LEU A 134 -2.07 -1.74 -12.33
C LEU A 134 -0.58 -1.82 -12.67
N LEU A 135 0.01 -3.01 -12.66
CA LEU A 135 1.42 -3.20 -13.05
C LEU A 135 1.63 -2.96 -14.54
N SER A 136 0.68 -3.35 -15.41
CA SER A 136 0.74 -3.08 -16.85
C SER A 136 0.74 -1.58 -17.16
N LEU A 137 0.00 -0.78 -16.38
CA LEU A 137 -0.04 0.68 -16.54
C LEU A 137 1.26 1.33 -16.08
N ARG A 138 1.83 0.83 -14.97
CA ARG A 138 3.14 1.27 -14.47
C ARG A 138 4.26 0.94 -15.45
N ALA A 139 4.31 -0.27 -15.98
CA ALA A 139 5.32 -0.70 -16.96
C ALA A 139 5.28 0.12 -18.26
N ARG A 140 4.09 0.56 -18.68
CA ARG A 140 3.89 1.41 -19.88
C ARG A 140 4.07 2.91 -19.61
N ALA A 141 4.52 3.29 -18.41
CA ALA A 141 4.63 4.68 -17.98
C ALA A 141 3.34 5.52 -18.15
N ARG A 142 2.15 4.89 -18.15
CA ARG A 142 0.84 5.56 -18.25
C ARG A 142 0.40 6.08 -16.88
N SER A 143 1.22 6.97 -16.34
CA SER A 143 1.06 7.51 -14.99
C SER A 143 -0.30 8.12 -14.75
N GLY A 144 -0.81 8.97 -15.66
CA GLY A 144 -2.11 9.63 -15.49
C GLY A 144 -3.27 8.66 -15.27
N ILE A 145 -3.32 7.53 -15.99
CA ILE A 145 -4.37 6.51 -15.80
C ILE A 145 -4.17 5.77 -14.49
N TYR A 146 -2.92 5.41 -14.15
CA TYR A 146 -2.60 4.81 -12.85
C TYR A 146 -3.00 5.74 -11.68
N LEU A 147 -2.78 7.05 -11.83
CA LEU A 147 -3.21 8.07 -10.87
C LEU A 147 -4.74 8.12 -10.77
N GLY A 148 -5.42 8.14 -11.91
CA GLY A 148 -6.89 8.13 -11.96
C GLY A 148 -7.49 6.94 -11.23
N LEU A 149 -7.01 5.71 -11.51
CA LEU A 149 -7.48 4.49 -10.84
C LEU A 149 -7.17 4.49 -9.34
N THR A 150 -5.99 4.99 -8.96
CA THR A 150 -5.60 5.19 -7.57
C THR A 150 -6.51 6.21 -6.86
N GLY A 151 -6.82 7.31 -7.52
CA GLY A 151 -7.75 8.33 -7.04
C GLY A 151 -9.18 7.81 -6.91
N VAL A 152 -9.62 6.94 -7.84
CA VAL A 152 -10.90 6.22 -7.74
C VAL A 152 -10.90 5.31 -6.52
N ARG A 153 -9.81 4.57 -6.26
CA ARG A 153 -9.67 3.75 -5.04
C ARG A 153 -9.81 4.61 -3.79
N PHE A 154 -9.01 5.67 -3.69
CA PHE A 154 -9.04 6.62 -2.57
C PHE A 154 -10.45 7.16 -2.33
N SER A 155 -11.08 7.68 -3.39
CA SER A 155 -12.38 8.34 -3.30
C SER A 155 -13.48 7.33 -2.95
N SER A 156 -13.43 6.13 -3.52
CA SER A 156 -14.41 5.06 -3.24
C SER A 156 -14.28 4.55 -1.81
N THR A 157 -13.04 4.34 -1.33
CA THR A 157 -12.80 3.93 0.06
C THR A 157 -13.26 5.03 1.03
N LEU A 158 -12.94 6.30 0.76
CA LEU A 158 -13.35 7.41 1.61
C LEU A 158 -14.87 7.59 1.63
N ALA A 159 -15.51 7.68 0.46
CA ALA A 159 -16.96 7.82 0.34
C ALA A 159 -17.70 6.62 0.94
N GLY A 160 -17.25 5.39 0.66
CA GLY A 160 -17.82 4.18 1.21
C GLY A 160 -17.74 4.15 2.74
N ASN A 161 -16.61 4.55 3.33
CA ASN A 161 -16.49 4.62 4.79
C ASN A 161 -17.35 5.74 5.40
N LEU A 162 -17.41 6.92 4.78
CA LEU A 162 -18.29 8.00 5.25
C LEU A 162 -19.77 7.59 5.22
N LEU A 163 -20.21 6.89 4.17
CA LEU A 163 -21.57 6.40 4.03
C LEU A 163 -21.88 5.23 4.98
N LEU A 164 -21.12 4.13 4.89
CA LEU A 164 -21.42 2.90 5.61
C LEU A 164 -21.09 2.97 7.10
N VAL A 165 -20.01 3.66 7.45
CA VAL A 165 -19.56 3.78 8.84
C VAL A 165 -20.12 5.04 9.46
N GLY A 166 -20.00 6.20 8.78
CA GLY A 166 -20.47 7.48 9.32
C GLY A 166 -21.99 7.61 9.40
N VAL A 167 -22.69 7.41 8.27
CA VAL A 167 -24.15 7.62 8.18
C VAL A 167 -24.93 6.38 8.61
N MET A 168 -24.62 5.22 8.02
CA MET A 168 -25.38 3.97 8.26
C MET A 168 -24.95 3.23 9.53
N LYS A 169 -23.86 3.67 10.19
CA LYS A 169 -23.34 3.10 11.45
C LYS A 169 -23.21 1.57 11.43
N ARG A 170 -22.82 0.98 10.30
CA ARG A 170 -22.61 -0.49 10.16
C ARG A 170 -21.34 -1.00 10.88
N GLY A 171 -20.71 -0.16 11.70
CA GLY A 171 -19.55 -0.50 12.50
C GLY A 171 -18.37 -1.04 11.68
N LEU A 172 -17.67 -2.02 12.27
CA LEU A 172 -16.53 -2.69 11.64
C LEU A 172 -16.87 -3.36 10.30
N GLN A 173 -18.08 -3.92 10.18
CA GLN A 173 -18.50 -4.57 8.94
C GLN A 173 -18.60 -3.57 7.78
N GLY A 174 -19.10 -2.35 8.05
CA GLY A 174 -19.17 -1.28 7.06
C GLY A 174 -17.80 -0.88 6.48
N VAL A 175 -16.73 -0.94 7.29
CA VAL A 175 -15.36 -0.66 6.83
C VAL A 175 -14.92 -1.67 5.77
N PHE A 176 -15.17 -2.95 6.01
CA PHE A 176 -14.78 -4.02 5.10
C PHE A 176 -15.67 -4.04 3.85
N GLU A 177 -16.96 -3.74 3.97
CA GLU A 177 -17.86 -3.57 2.84
C GLU A 177 -17.45 -2.39 1.95
N ALA A 178 -17.06 -1.25 2.55
CA ALA A 178 -16.56 -0.08 1.82
C ALA A 178 -15.28 -0.41 1.04
N ASN A 179 -14.33 -1.10 1.68
CA ASN A 179 -13.09 -1.51 1.02
C ASN A 179 -13.33 -2.54 -0.08
N LEU A 180 -14.25 -3.49 0.13
CA LEU A 180 -14.62 -4.47 -0.89
C LEU A 180 -15.24 -3.80 -2.12
N ALA A 181 -16.15 -2.85 -1.91
CA ALA A 181 -16.73 -2.06 -2.97
C ALA A 181 -15.65 -1.27 -3.73
N ALA A 182 -14.72 -0.63 -3.01
CA ALA A 182 -13.61 0.09 -3.62
C ALA A 182 -12.70 -0.82 -4.46
N SER A 183 -12.30 -1.99 -3.95
CA SER A 183 -11.51 -2.97 -4.70
C SER A 183 -12.24 -3.47 -5.95
N GLY A 184 -13.55 -3.74 -5.83
CA GLY A 184 -14.39 -4.12 -6.98
C GLY A 184 -14.48 -3.01 -8.04
N LEU A 185 -14.72 -1.77 -7.62
CA LEU A 185 -14.77 -0.61 -8.53
C LEU A 185 -13.44 -0.40 -9.26
N VAL A 186 -12.30 -0.49 -8.56
CA VAL A 186 -10.99 -0.34 -9.20
C VAL A 186 -10.73 -1.47 -10.19
N LEU A 187 -11.09 -2.72 -9.86
CA LEU A 187 -10.99 -3.83 -10.80
C LEU A 187 -11.79 -3.55 -12.07
N LEU A 188 -13.06 -3.14 -11.93
CA LEU A 188 -13.94 -2.80 -13.05
C LEU A 188 -13.39 -1.64 -13.88
N CYS A 189 -12.94 -0.56 -13.25
CA CYS A 189 -12.34 0.58 -13.96
C CYS A 189 -11.00 0.23 -14.62
N SER A 190 -10.25 -0.71 -14.06
CA SER A 190 -8.95 -1.16 -14.61
C SER A 190 -9.11 -2.12 -15.78
N PHE A 191 -10.25 -2.81 -15.87
CA PHE A 191 -10.53 -3.88 -16.83
C PHE A 191 -10.32 -3.47 -18.30
N PRO A 192 -10.82 -2.31 -18.79
CA PRO A 192 -10.63 -1.89 -20.17
C PRO A 192 -9.16 -1.74 -20.58
N PHE A 193 -8.27 -1.41 -19.62
CA PHE A 193 -6.86 -1.18 -19.89
C PHE A 193 -6.02 -2.46 -19.97
N GLY A 194 -6.54 -3.57 -19.47
CA GLY A 194 -5.91 -4.89 -19.52
C GLY A 194 -6.53 -5.81 -20.57
N LEU A 195 -7.76 -5.55 -21.03
CA LEU A 195 -8.49 -6.37 -22.00
C LEU A 195 -7.68 -6.74 -23.26
N PRO A 196 -6.90 -5.84 -23.88
CA PRO A 196 -6.09 -6.18 -25.06
C PRO A 196 -5.02 -7.24 -24.78
N TYR A 197 -4.57 -7.35 -23.53
CA TYR A 197 -3.52 -8.27 -23.10
C TYR A 197 -4.08 -9.58 -22.51
N ILE A 198 -5.41 -9.73 -22.45
CA ILE A 198 -6.01 -11.01 -22.07
C ILE A 198 -5.89 -11.96 -23.27
N GLY A 199 -4.97 -12.90 -23.14
CA GLY A 199 -4.77 -14.00 -24.08
C GLY A 199 -5.26 -15.33 -23.51
N PRO A 200 -5.69 -16.28 -24.37
CA PRO A 200 -6.12 -17.61 -23.94
C PRO A 200 -4.94 -18.52 -23.53
N ARG A 201 -3.71 -18.11 -23.81
CA ARG A 201 -2.51 -18.93 -23.57
C ARG A 201 -1.91 -18.59 -22.21
N LEU A 202 -1.87 -19.57 -21.32
CA LEU A 202 -1.07 -19.56 -20.10
C LEU A 202 0.24 -20.29 -20.40
N MET A 203 1.37 -19.62 -20.22
CA MET A 203 2.69 -20.21 -20.49
C MET A 203 3.37 -20.62 -19.20
N LEU A 204 3.43 -21.93 -18.93
CA LEU A 204 4.08 -22.47 -17.73
C LEU A 204 5.56 -22.08 -17.64
N TRP A 205 6.25 -21.98 -18.78
CA TRP A 205 7.64 -21.51 -18.80
C TRP A 205 7.77 -20.08 -18.26
N ARG A 206 6.90 -19.16 -18.71
CA ARG A 206 6.85 -17.79 -18.20
C ARG A 206 6.47 -17.76 -16.72
N LEU A 207 5.51 -18.59 -16.31
CA LEU A 207 5.14 -18.72 -14.89
C LEU A 207 6.34 -19.15 -14.02
N LYS A 208 7.14 -20.11 -14.48
CA LYS A 208 8.36 -20.55 -13.78
C LYS A 208 9.35 -19.39 -13.63
N GLY A 209 9.54 -18.58 -14.68
CA GLY A 209 10.39 -17.39 -14.65
C GLY A 209 9.87 -16.28 -13.73
N LEU A 210 8.54 -16.13 -13.62
CA LEU A 210 7.91 -15.19 -12.69
C LEU A 210 8.08 -15.66 -11.24
N LEU A 211 7.83 -16.94 -10.96
CA LEU A 211 7.91 -17.52 -9.61
C LEU A 211 9.35 -17.68 -9.12
N SER A 212 10.30 -18.04 -9.99
CA SER A 212 11.71 -18.15 -9.58
C SER A 212 12.30 -16.81 -9.16
N PHE A 213 11.76 -15.70 -9.67
CA PHE A 213 12.12 -14.35 -9.24
C PHE A 213 11.27 -13.87 -8.06
N GLY A 214 9.97 -14.17 -8.04
CA GLY A 214 9.04 -13.69 -7.01
C GLY A 214 9.14 -14.42 -5.67
N LEU A 215 9.30 -15.75 -5.68
CA LEU A 215 9.35 -16.57 -4.46
C LEU A 215 10.51 -16.21 -3.53
N PRO A 216 11.76 -16.01 -4.02
CA PRO A 216 12.87 -15.57 -3.15
C PRO A 216 12.64 -14.20 -2.50
N TYR A 217 11.74 -13.39 -3.07
CA TYR A 217 11.37 -12.07 -2.54
C TYR A 217 10.31 -12.14 -1.43
N ILE A 218 9.57 -13.25 -1.31
CA ILE A 218 8.53 -13.40 -0.29
C ILE A 218 9.09 -13.27 1.14
N PRO A 219 10.20 -13.94 1.51
CA PRO A 219 10.80 -13.76 2.83
C PRO A 219 11.14 -12.29 3.15
N THR A 220 11.64 -11.54 2.17
CA THR A 220 11.93 -10.10 2.32
C THR A 220 10.64 -9.31 2.57
N ILE A 221 9.59 -9.55 1.77
CA ILE A 221 8.30 -8.86 1.94
C ILE A 221 7.67 -9.20 3.29
N LEU A 222 7.77 -10.46 3.75
CA LEU A 222 7.29 -10.88 5.06
C LEU A 222 8.11 -10.26 6.19
N ALA A 223 9.44 -10.23 6.06
CA ALA A 223 10.32 -9.59 7.03
C ALA A 223 9.98 -8.10 7.16
N ASP A 224 9.74 -7.40 6.06
CA ASP A 224 9.25 -6.02 6.08
C ASP A 224 7.93 -5.91 6.86
N ARG A 225 6.95 -6.81 6.63
CA ARG A 225 5.69 -6.80 7.41
C ARG A 225 5.94 -7.03 8.90
N VAL A 226 6.82 -7.96 9.27
CA VAL A 226 7.19 -8.20 10.67
C VAL A 226 7.84 -6.96 11.26
N ILE A 227 8.78 -6.32 10.58
CA ILE A 227 9.45 -5.11 11.07
C ILE A 227 8.43 -4.00 11.31
N PHE A 228 7.48 -3.80 10.39
CA PHE A 228 6.46 -2.74 10.49
C PHE A 228 5.34 -3.01 11.50
N LEU A 229 5.16 -4.26 11.95
CA LEU A 229 4.07 -4.64 12.86
C LEU A 229 4.58 -5.08 14.25
N SER A 230 5.85 -5.49 14.34
CA SER A 230 6.44 -6.02 15.58
C SER A 230 6.66 -4.95 16.63
N ASP A 231 6.97 -3.71 16.24
CA ASP A 231 7.05 -2.54 17.12
C ASP A 231 5.84 -2.42 18.06
N ARG A 232 4.64 -2.49 17.51
CA ARG A 232 3.38 -2.37 18.26
C ARG A 232 3.10 -3.60 19.12
N ALA A 233 3.39 -4.78 18.58
CA ALA A 233 3.20 -6.03 19.32
C ALA A 233 4.13 -6.11 20.54
N LEU A 234 5.40 -5.75 20.36
CA LEU A 234 6.40 -5.71 21.42
C LEU A 234 6.06 -4.63 22.46
N LEU A 235 5.70 -3.42 22.04
CA LEU A 235 5.32 -2.36 22.98
C LEU A 235 4.07 -2.72 23.79
N LYS A 236 3.09 -3.40 23.18
CA LYS A 236 1.93 -3.92 23.90
C LYS A 236 2.34 -4.87 25.03
N LEU A 237 3.27 -5.79 24.75
CA LEU A 237 3.71 -6.82 25.69
C LEU A 237 4.64 -6.28 26.78
N LEU A 238 5.53 -5.36 26.42
CA LEU A 238 6.61 -4.88 27.30
C LEU A 238 6.23 -3.63 28.11
N ALA A 239 5.43 -2.74 27.53
CA ALA A 239 5.18 -1.41 28.10
C ALA A 239 3.68 -1.11 28.32
N GLY A 240 2.79 -2.01 27.88
CA GLY A 240 1.35 -1.89 28.07
C GLY A 240 0.64 -0.95 27.09
N LEU A 241 -0.69 -0.89 27.23
CA LEU A 241 -1.57 -0.23 26.26
C LEU A 241 -1.42 1.30 26.22
N ASN A 242 -1.07 1.93 27.34
CA ASN A 242 -0.93 3.38 27.42
C ASN A 242 0.29 3.86 26.61
N VAL A 243 1.45 3.23 26.79
CA VAL A 243 2.68 3.55 26.04
C VAL A 243 2.50 3.27 24.55
N LEU A 244 1.84 2.16 24.21
CA LEU A 244 1.51 1.84 22.82
C LEU A 244 0.63 2.92 22.16
N ALA A 245 -0.33 3.49 22.90
CA ALA A 245 -1.19 4.54 22.37
C ALA A 245 -0.40 5.83 22.09
N VAL A 246 0.47 6.25 23.01
CA VAL A 246 1.41 7.37 22.82
C VAL A 246 2.32 7.14 21.62
N TYR A 247 2.92 5.95 21.53
CA TYR A 247 3.77 5.57 20.40
C TYR A 247 3.03 5.64 19.06
N ASN A 248 1.80 5.11 18.98
CA ASN A 248 1.03 5.12 17.73
C ASN A 248 0.70 6.54 17.25
N VAL A 249 0.42 7.48 18.17
CA VAL A 249 0.18 8.89 17.82
C VAL A 249 1.46 9.51 17.26
N GLY A 250 2.59 9.35 17.95
CA GLY A 250 3.87 9.89 17.50
C GLY A 250 4.35 9.28 16.19
N TYR A 251 4.23 7.96 16.04
CA TYR A 251 4.58 7.24 14.82
C TYR A 251 3.80 7.73 13.60
N ARG A 252 2.50 8.03 13.75
CA ARG A 252 1.67 8.55 12.66
C ARG A 252 2.11 9.93 12.18
N LEU A 253 2.53 10.81 13.10
CA LEU A 253 3.06 12.12 12.75
C LEU A 253 4.46 12.01 12.13
N GLY A 254 5.34 11.17 12.68
CA GLY A 254 6.69 10.96 12.14
C GLY A 254 6.68 10.35 10.73
N MET A 255 5.76 9.41 10.46
CA MET A 255 5.60 8.80 9.14
C MET A 255 5.28 9.78 8.01
N VAL A 256 4.92 11.04 8.30
CA VAL A 256 4.70 12.06 7.27
C VAL A 256 5.98 12.30 6.45
N VAL A 257 7.16 12.18 7.05
CA VAL A 257 8.45 12.28 6.33
C VAL A 257 8.59 11.22 5.25
N LEU A 258 7.99 10.03 5.43
CA LEU A 258 8.04 8.99 4.41
C LEU A 258 7.39 9.43 3.10
N PHE A 259 6.41 10.35 3.11
CA PHE A 259 5.86 10.89 1.86
C PHE A 259 6.93 11.61 1.03
N TYR A 260 7.82 12.36 1.69
CA TYR A 260 8.94 13.03 1.05
C TYR A 260 9.94 12.01 0.46
N VAL A 261 10.30 11.00 1.24
CA VAL A 261 11.23 9.94 0.79
C VAL A 261 10.67 9.18 -0.41
N ARG A 262 9.41 8.74 -0.35
CA ARG A 262 8.75 7.99 -1.43
C ARG A 262 8.57 8.82 -2.69
N ALA A 263 8.34 10.13 -2.56
CA ALA A 263 8.22 11.02 -3.70
C ALA A 263 9.53 11.10 -4.51
N LEU A 264 10.69 11.15 -3.83
CA LEU A 264 11.97 11.05 -4.51
C LEU A 264 12.17 9.64 -5.10
N GLU A 265 11.95 8.58 -4.32
CA GLU A 265 12.14 7.19 -4.75
C GLU A 265 11.40 6.89 -6.07
N ALA A 266 10.15 7.33 -6.19
CA ALA A 266 9.33 7.13 -7.38
C ALA A 266 9.88 7.85 -8.64
N ALA A 267 10.52 9.01 -8.47
CA ALA A 267 11.10 9.78 -9.58
C ALA A 267 12.57 9.43 -9.86
N TRP A 268 13.28 8.92 -8.86
CA TRP A 268 14.71 8.65 -8.92
C TRP A 268 15.05 7.52 -9.88
N VAL A 269 14.32 6.40 -9.82
CA VAL A 269 14.61 5.22 -10.66
C VAL A 269 14.55 5.55 -12.17
N PRO A 270 13.49 6.19 -12.70
CA PRO A 270 13.46 6.59 -14.11
C PRO A 270 14.55 7.62 -14.47
N PHE A 271 14.81 8.58 -13.58
CA PHE A 271 15.80 9.63 -13.79
C PHE A 271 17.24 9.10 -13.84
N PHE A 272 17.57 8.17 -12.94
CA PHE A 272 18.85 7.50 -12.92
C PHE A 272 19.08 6.74 -14.23
N LEU A 273 18.09 5.95 -14.68
CA LEU A 273 18.17 5.17 -15.92
C LEU A 273 18.27 6.04 -17.19
N SER A 274 17.75 7.26 -17.18
CA SER A 274 17.90 8.18 -18.33
C SER A 274 19.27 8.88 -18.35
N THR A 275 19.98 8.94 -17.23
CA THR A 275 21.11 9.87 -17.04
C THR A 275 22.43 9.16 -16.71
N PHE A 276 22.42 7.87 -16.37
CA PHE A 276 23.61 7.14 -15.90
C PHE A 276 24.77 7.03 -16.90
N ARG A 277 24.51 7.21 -18.21
CA ARG A 277 25.55 7.17 -19.25
C ARG A 277 26.17 8.53 -19.55
N GLU A 278 25.67 9.60 -18.93
CA GLU A 278 26.16 10.95 -19.16
C GLU A 278 27.44 11.20 -18.36
N ARG A 279 28.42 11.90 -18.95
CA ARG A 279 29.68 12.25 -18.28
C ARG A 279 29.47 13.08 -17.01
N GLU A 280 28.42 13.91 -16.96
CA GLU A 280 28.09 14.79 -15.85
C GLU A 280 27.20 14.12 -14.77
N ALA A 281 26.86 12.84 -14.92
CA ALA A 281 25.96 12.14 -14.01
C ALA A 281 26.39 12.21 -12.53
N PRO A 282 27.69 12.03 -12.16
CA PRO A 282 28.10 12.10 -10.76
C PRO A 282 27.86 13.47 -10.10
N GLU A 283 28.16 14.57 -10.81
CA GLU A 283 27.94 15.93 -10.28
C GLU A 283 26.45 16.24 -10.13
N LEU A 284 25.65 15.80 -11.10
CA LEU A 284 24.20 15.96 -11.06
C LEU A 284 23.58 15.19 -9.89
N TYR A 285 24.02 13.96 -9.64
CA TYR A 285 23.57 13.16 -8.51
C TYR A 285 23.95 13.79 -7.18
N SER A 286 25.20 14.26 -7.04
CA SER A 286 25.66 14.97 -5.85
C SER A 286 24.78 16.18 -5.54
N ARG A 287 24.48 17.02 -6.54
CA ARG A 287 23.59 18.18 -6.35
C ARG A 287 22.17 17.77 -5.96
N ILE A 288 21.60 16.75 -6.59
CA ILE A 288 20.25 16.28 -6.27
C ILE A 288 20.20 15.74 -4.83
N PHE A 289 21.15 14.90 -4.43
CA PHE A 289 21.20 14.38 -3.07
C PHE A 289 21.49 15.47 -2.04
N LEU A 290 22.33 16.46 -2.34
CA LEU A 290 22.55 17.60 -1.46
C LEU A 290 21.25 18.35 -1.20
N TYR A 291 20.50 18.72 -2.25
CA TYR A 291 19.20 19.38 -2.09
C TYR A 291 18.17 18.48 -1.40
N TYR A 292 18.19 17.18 -1.69
CA TYR A 292 17.28 16.23 -1.06
C TYR A 292 17.54 16.08 0.44
N ILE A 293 18.80 15.98 0.86
CA ILE A 293 19.18 15.91 2.27
C ILE A 293 18.90 17.24 2.96
N ALA A 294 19.22 18.37 2.32
CA ALA A 294 18.95 19.69 2.90
C ALA A 294 17.45 19.94 3.12
N ALA A 295 16.61 19.69 2.10
CA ALA A 295 15.16 19.84 2.21
C ALA A 295 14.54 18.79 3.15
N GLY A 296 15.04 17.56 3.14
CA GLY A 296 14.61 16.50 4.06
C GLY A 296 14.96 16.81 5.51
N GLY A 297 16.16 17.32 5.77
CA GLY A 297 16.59 17.78 7.09
C GLY A 297 15.77 18.96 7.58
N PHE A 298 15.46 19.93 6.71
CA PHE A 298 14.55 21.02 7.05
C PHE A 298 13.14 20.50 7.40
N LEU A 299 12.59 19.58 6.60
CA LEU A 299 11.30 18.94 6.87
C LEU A 299 11.30 18.18 8.21
N TRP A 300 12.36 17.43 8.47
CA TRP A 300 12.56 16.70 9.73
C TRP A 300 12.60 17.64 10.93
N LEU A 301 13.31 18.77 10.83
CA LEU A 301 13.32 19.81 11.88
C LEU A 301 11.92 20.38 12.08
N CYS A 302 11.21 20.77 11.01
CA CYS A 302 9.86 21.30 11.11
C CYS A 302 8.89 20.34 11.80
N ILE A 303 8.97 19.05 11.49
CA ILE A 303 8.09 18.03 12.08
C ILE A 303 8.48 17.75 13.54
N SER A 304 9.78 17.62 13.82
CA SER A 304 10.29 17.33 15.16
C SER A 304 10.02 18.46 16.15
N PHE A 305 10.32 19.71 15.77
CA PHE A 305 10.06 20.89 16.61
C PHE A 305 8.60 21.35 16.55
N GLY A 306 7.87 21.02 15.48
CA GLY A 306 6.45 21.31 15.35
C GLY A 306 5.54 20.34 16.10
N ALA A 307 6.00 19.10 16.36
CA ALA A 307 5.19 18.08 17.03
C ALA A 307 4.65 18.51 18.40
N PRO A 308 5.44 19.12 19.32
CA PRO A 308 4.91 19.65 20.58
C PRO A 308 3.82 20.72 20.42
N LEU A 309 3.83 21.48 19.32
CA LEU A 309 2.83 22.53 19.05
C LEU A 309 1.54 21.94 18.46
N VAL A 310 1.66 20.90 17.63
CA VAL A 310 0.54 20.27 16.93
C VAL A 310 -0.20 19.28 17.83
N LEU A 311 0.52 18.54 18.68
CA LEU A 311 -0.04 17.46 19.49
C LEU A 311 -1.17 17.88 20.45
N PRO A 312 -1.11 19.02 21.16
CA PRO A 312 -2.20 19.47 22.03
C PRO A 312 -3.52 19.69 21.28
N TRP A 313 -3.45 20.14 20.02
CA TRP A 313 -4.61 20.35 19.16
C TRP A 313 -5.07 19.08 18.45
N TYR A 314 -4.12 18.24 18.02
CA TYR A 314 -4.40 17.06 17.21
C TYR A 314 -4.81 15.83 18.05
N ALA A 315 -4.20 15.66 19.23
CA ALA A 315 -4.41 14.53 20.13
C ALA A 315 -4.22 14.97 21.60
N PRO A 316 -5.18 15.73 22.19
CA PRO A 316 -5.08 16.18 23.58
C PRO A 316 -4.94 14.97 24.53
N GLY A 317 -3.96 15.04 25.44
CA GLY A 317 -3.62 13.95 26.36
C GLY A 317 -2.54 12.98 25.86
N TYR A 318 -1.96 13.20 24.66
CA TYR A 318 -0.86 12.41 24.09
C TYR A 318 0.40 13.24 23.84
N GLU A 319 0.66 14.26 24.65
CA GLU A 319 1.77 15.21 24.47
C GLU A 319 3.15 14.53 24.53
N ASP A 320 3.28 13.47 25.33
CA ASP A 320 4.47 12.61 25.43
C ASP A 320 4.87 11.98 24.09
N ALA A 321 3.93 11.89 23.13
CA ALA A 321 4.19 11.37 21.79
C ALA A 321 5.19 12.24 21.01
N SER A 322 5.40 13.49 21.43
CA SER A 322 6.38 14.41 20.85
C SER A 322 7.79 13.82 20.85
N SER A 323 8.15 13.01 21.85
CA SER A 323 9.45 12.34 21.95
C SER A 323 9.67 11.26 20.89
N VAL A 324 8.59 10.66 20.38
CA VAL A 324 8.62 9.58 19.40
C VAL A 324 8.76 10.13 17.98
N VAL A 325 8.22 11.32 17.72
CA VAL A 325 8.17 11.90 16.37
C VAL A 325 9.57 12.03 15.72
N PRO A 326 10.59 12.61 16.37
CA PRO A 326 11.92 12.80 15.78
C PRO A 326 12.65 11.49 15.47
N VAL A 327 12.34 10.41 16.19
CA VAL A 327 12.96 9.09 16.01
C VAL A 327 12.37 8.37 14.80
N VAL A 328 11.09 8.62 14.50
CA VAL A 328 10.37 7.98 13.39
C VAL A 328 10.48 8.78 12.10
N ALA A 329 10.51 10.11 12.20
CA ALA A 329 10.66 11.06 11.10
C ALA A 329 12.03 10.93 10.42
#